data_AF-J1JTA7-F1
#
_entry.id   AF-J1JTA7-F1
#
_cell.length_a   1.000
_cell.length_b   1.000
_cell.length_c   1.000
_cell.angle_alpha   90.00
_cell.angle_beta   90.00
_cell.angle_gamma   90.00
#
_symmetry.space_group_name_H-M   'P 1'
#
loop_
_entity.id
_entity.type
_entity.pdbx_description
1 polymer ?
#
loop_
_entity_poly.entity_id
_entity_poly.type
_entity_poly.pdbx_seq_one_letter_code
_entity_poly.pdbx_strand_id
1 'polypeptide(L)'
;ENIKNKENILTDIITQTNAYTDMKFNALSSEIEKAQKEARQAAAISLAVSNLRYSNTAGKFSIAFGSGVWRGQSALAFGTGYMSEDGKVRSNFSVTTSGGHWGVGAGLSLALK
;
A
#
# COMPACT_ATOMS: atom_id res chain seq x y z
N GLU A 1 23.68 43.48 -34.73
CA GLU A 1 23.75 42.00 -34.77
C GLU A 1 23.78 41.34 -33.39
N ASN A 2 24.61 41.80 -32.45
CA ASN A 2 24.78 41.19 -31.12
C ASN A 2 23.52 41.12 -30.21
N ILE A 3 22.50 41.95 -30.44
CA ILE A 3 21.29 41.98 -29.59
C ILE A 3 20.31 40.86 -29.96
N LYS A 4 20.11 40.60 -31.26
CA LYS A 4 19.24 39.51 -31.76
C LYS A 4 19.75 38.13 -31.32
N ASN A 5 21.07 37.94 -31.25
CA ASN A 5 21.65 36.66 -30.83
C ASN A 5 21.44 36.42 -29.32
N LYS A 6 21.44 37.47 -28.49
CA LYS A 6 21.14 37.37 -27.05
C LYS A 6 19.67 37.04 -26.80
N GLU A 7 18.74 37.64 -27.54
CA GLU A 7 17.31 37.35 -27.42
C GLU A 7 16.99 35.89 -27.77
N ASN A 8 17.57 35.35 -28.85
CA ASN A 8 17.40 33.94 -29.22
C ASN A 8 17.92 32.99 -28.14
N ILE A 9 19.11 33.25 -27.58
CA ILE A 9 19.69 32.44 -26.49
C ILE A 9 18.83 32.52 -25.22
N LEU A 10 18.31 33.71 -24.88
CA LEU A 10 17.44 33.89 -23.72
C LEU A 10 16.13 33.10 -23.89
N THR A 11 15.57 33.11 -25.09
CA THR A 11 14.32 32.43 -25.43
C THR A 11 14.48 30.91 -25.40
N ASP A 12 15.62 30.40 -25.87
CA ASP A 12 15.97 28.98 -25.79
C ASP A 12 16.15 28.51 -24.34
N ILE A 13 16.83 29.30 -23.50
CA ILE A 13 17.00 29.01 -22.07
C ILE A 13 15.65 28.98 -21.36
N ILE A 14 14.77 29.95 -21.63
CA ILE A 14 13.42 30.01 -21.05
C ILE A 14 12.60 28.80 -21.50
N THR A 15 12.66 28.44 -22.78
CA THR A 15 11.91 27.30 -23.33
C THR A 15 12.39 25.97 -22.76
N GLN A 16 13.71 25.76 -22.65
CA GLN A 16 14.28 24.58 -21.99
C GLN A 16 13.94 24.52 -20.51
N THR A 17 13.96 25.66 -19.81
CA THR A 17 13.61 25.73 -18.38
C THR A 17 12.14 25.43 -18.15
N ASN A 18 11.24 25.95 -19.01
CA ASN A 18 9.82 25.64 -18.98
C ASN A 18 9.56 24.16 -19.26
N ALA A 19 10.15 23.59 -20.32
CA ALA A 19 10.02 22.17 -20.64
C ALA A 19 10.55 21.28 -19.50
N TYR A 20 11.67 21.64 -18.87
CA TYR A 20 12.23 20.93 -17.72
C TYR A 20 11.32 21.03 -16.48
N THR A 21 10.72 22.21 -16.26
CA THR A 21 9.80 22.46 -15.15
C THR A 21 8.50 21.70 -15.34
N ASP A 22 7.93 21.72 -16.55
CA ASP A 22 6.73 20.97 -16.92
C ASP A 22 6.95 19.46 -16.81
N MET A 23 8.09 18.96 -17.27
CA MET A 23 8.45 17.55 -17.07
C MET A 23 8.53 17.18 -15.59
N LYS A 24 9.20 18.00 -14.77
CA LYS A 24 9.28 17.76 -13.32
C LYS A 24 7.93 17.84 -12.65
N PHE A 25 7.11 18.80 -13.04
CA PHE A 25 5.78 19.00 -12.48
C PHE A 25 4.85 17.83 -12.83
N ASN A 26 4.85 17.40 -14.09
CA ASN A 26 4.09 16.24 -14.55
C ASN A 26 4.57 14.95 -13.88
N ALA A 27 5.89 14.76 -13.75
CA ALA A 27 6.45 13.64 -13.01
C ALA A 27 5.99 13.66 -11.55
N LEU A 28 6.07 14.80 -10.88
CA LEU A 28 5.61 14.95 -9.50
C LEU A 28 4.11 14.68 -9.36
N SER A 29 3.28 15.20 -10.26
CA SER A 29 1.83 14.97 -10.26
C SER A 29 1.53 13.48 -10.40
N SER A 30 2.23 12.78 -11.29
CA SER A 30 2.14 11.34 -11.46
C SER A 30 2.55 10.58 -10.20
N GLU A 31 3.65 10.97 -9.55
CA GLU A 31 4.09 10.36 -8.29
C GLU A 31 3.10 10.59 -7.14
N ILE A 32 2.49 11.77 -7.05
CA ILE A 32 1.42 12.04 -6.07
C ILE A 32 0.21 11.13 -6.31
N GLU A 33 -0.21 10.95 -7.55
CA GLU A 33 -1.32 10.07 -7.88
C GLU A 33 -1.02 8.61 -7.51
N LYS A 34 0.20 8.13 -7.80
CA LYS A 34 0.65 6.80 -7.37
C LYS A 34 0.63 6.66 -5.86
N ALA A 35 1.19 7.62 -5.13
CA ALA A 35 1.20 7.60 -3.67
C ALA A 35 -0.22 7.57 -3.09
N GLN A 36 -1.16 8.33 -3.67
CA GLN A 36 -2.57 8.28 -3.27
C GLN A 36 -3.21 6.93 -3.57
N LYS A 37 -2.87 6.31 -4.71
CA LYS A 37 -3.37 4.99 -5.09
C LYS A 37 -2.85 3.91 -4.13
N GLU A 38 -1.57 3.91 -3.82
CA GLU A 38 -0.95 3.00 -2.85
C GLU A 38 -1.56 3.16 -1.46
N ALA A 39 -1.78 4.40 -1.00
CA ALA A 39 -2.45 4.65 0.28
C ALA A 39 -3.88 4.08 0.32
N ARG A 40 -4.64 4.22 -0.78
CA ARG A 40 -6.00 3.64 -0.87
C ARG A 40 -5.95 2.10 -0.91
N GLN A 41 -4.96 1.52 -1.58
CA GLN A 41 -4.75 0.07 -1.61
C GLN A 41 -4.40 -0.46 -0.22
N ALA A 42 -3.50 0.22 0.51
CA ALA A 42 -3.16 -0.12 1.89
C ALA A 42 -4.38 -0.05 2.82
N ALA A 43 -5.25 0.95 2.65
CA ALA A 43 -6.50 1.03 3.39
C ALA A 43 -7.42 -0.16 3.11
N ALA A 44 -7.61 -0.53 1.83
CA ALA A 44 -8.39 -1.71 1.46
C ALA A 44 -7.78 -3.01 2.05
N ILE A 45 -6.45 -3.15 2.01
CA ILE A 45 -5.72 -4.27 2.62
C ILE A 45 -5.98 -4.34 4.12
N SER A 46 -5.82 -3.22 4.83
CA SER A 46 -6.05 -3.15 6.27
C SER A 46 -7.47 -3.59 6.62
N LEU A 47 -8.48 -3.12 5.87
CA LEU A 47 -9.87 -3.55 6.03
C LEU A 47 -10.05 -5.06 5.81
N ALA A 48 -9.39 -5.62 4.79
CA ALA A 48 -9.44 -7.05 4.50
C ALA A 48 -8.83 -7.89 5.64
N VAL A 49 -7.63 -7.50 6.13
CA VAL A 49 -6.93 -8.18 7.23
C VAL A 49 -7.69 -8.08 8.55
N SER A 50 -8.26 -6.91 8.82
CA SER A 50 -9.02 -6.65 10.06
C SER A 50 -10.24 -7.56 10.19
N ASN A 51 -10.81 -8.00 9.06
CA ASN A 51 -11.94 -8.91 9.02
C ASN A 51 -11.55 -10.39 9.15
N LEU A 52 -10.25 -10.72 9.21
CA LEU A 52 -9.80 -12.09 9.41
C LEU A 52 -10.14 -12.55 10.83
N ARG A 53 -11.12 -13.45 10.94
CA ARG A 53 -11.50 -14.10 12.19
C ARG A 53 -10.91 -15.50 12.26
N TYR A 54 -10.11 -15.73 13.29
CA TYR A 54 -9.51 -17.02 13.58
C TYR A 54 -10.33 -17.76 14.64
N SER A 55 -10.40 -19.08 14.54
CA SER A 55 -11.02 -19.91 15.58
C SER A 55 -10.14 -19.93 16.84
N ASN A 56 -10.77 -19.89 18.03
CA ASN A 56 -10.06 -19.90 19.32
C ASN A 56 -9.85 -21.31 19.88
N THR A 57 -9.87 -22.36 19.04
CA THR A 57 -9.73 -23.74 19.53
C THR A 57 -8.25 -24.03 19.83
N ALA A 58 -7.95 -24.38 21.09
CA ALA A 58 -6.61 -24.77 21.52
C ALA A 58 -6.07 -25.96 20.73
N GLY A 59 -4.79 -25.91 20.37
CA GLY A 59 -4.10 -26.95 19.60
C GLY A 59 -4.54 -27.08 18.14
N LYS A 60 -5.30 -26.12 17.60
CA LYS A 60 -5.76 -26.16 16.20
C LYS A 60 -5.16 -25.04 15.36
N PHE A 61 -4.82 -25.43 14.13
CA PHE A 61 -4.58 -24.50 13.05
C PHE A 61 -5.91 -24.02 12.47
N SER A 62 -6.01 -22.73 12.21
CA SER A 62 -7.18 -22.08 11.64
C SER A 62 -6.79 -21.29 10.40
N ILE A 63 -7.71 -21.20 9.45
CA ILE A 63 -7.53 -20.46 8.21
C ILE A 63 -8.67 -19.46 8.11
N ALA A 64 -8.36 -18.25 7.67
CA ALA A 64 -9.29 -17.14 7.52
C ALA A 64 -9.10 -16.48 6.15
N PHE A 65 -10.19 -15.97 5.59
CA PHE A 65 -10.20 -15.20 4.35
C PHE A 65 -11.01 -13.93 4.59
N GLY A 66 -10.55 -12.83 4.00
CA GLY A 66 -11.16 -11.51 4.14
C GLY A 66 -11.00 -10.70 2.86
N SER A 67 -11.88 -9.73 2.69
CA SER A 67 -11.82 -8.79 1.59
C SER A 67 -12.17 -7.39 2.09
N GLY A 68 -11.61 -6.38 1.44
CA GLY A 68 -11.81 -4.98 1.80
C GLY A 68 -11.86 -4.13 0.55
N VAL A 69 -12.71 -3.10 0.56
CA VAL A 69 -12.82 -2.14 -0.54
C VAL A 69 -12.75 -0.74 0.04
N TRP A 70 -11.91 0.13 -0.55
CA TRP A 70 -11.75 1.51 -0.14
C TRP A 70 -11.50 2.41 -1.35
N ARG A 71 -12.36 3.43 -1.54
CA ARG A 71 -12.24 4.45 -2.59
C ARG A 71 -11.83 3.87 -3.97
N GLY A 72 -12.52 2.81 -4.40
CA GLY A 72 -12.29 2.15 -5.69
C GLY A 72 -11.10 1.18 -5.75
N GLN A 73 -10.38 0.97 -4.65
CA GLN A 73 -9.38 -0.09 -4.52
C GLN A 73 -9.98 -1.27 -3.76
N SER A 74 -9.74 -2.48 -4.22
CA SER A 74 -10.16 -3.72 -3.57
C SER A 74 -8.95 -4.55 -3.17
N ALA A 75 -9.01 -5.16 -2.00
CA ALA A 75 -7.98 -6.04 -1.50
C ALA A 75 -8.57 -7.36 -1.03
N LEU A 76 -7.77 -8.41 -1.15
CA LEU A 76 -8.03 -9.72 -0.59
C LEU A 76 -6.97 -10.01 0.47
N ALA A 77 -7.40 -10.64 1.56
CA ALA A 77 -6.56 -11.09 2.64
C ALA A 77 -6.82 -12.58 2.90
N PHE A 78 -5.73 -13.30 3.06
CA PHE A 78 -5.69 -14.68 3.50
C PHE A 78 -4.90 -14.72 4.79
N GLY A 79 -5.33 -15.51 5.76
CA GLY A 79 -4.58 -15.64 6.99
C GLY A 79 -4.71 -17.01 7.60
N THR A 80 -3.75 -17.32 8.44
CA THR A 80 -3.66 -18.56 9.19
C THR A 80 -3.34 -18.23 10.63
N GLY A 81 -4.06 -18.84 11.56
CA GLY A 81 -3.88 -18.64 12.99
C GLY A 81 -3.59 -19.96 13.68
N TYR A 82 -2.60 -19.97 14.56
CA TYR A 82 -2.31 -21.08 15.46
C TYR A 82 -2.55 -20.66 16.91
N MET A 83 -3.33 -21.47 17.63
CA MET A 83 -3.52 -21.33 19.07
C MET A 83 -2.73 -22.40 19.80
N SER A 84 -1.92 -22.01 20.78
CA SER A 84 -1.19 -22.94 21.65
C SER A 84 -2.16 -23.90 22.36
N GLU A 85 -1.69 -25.10 22.71
CA GLU A 85 -2.47 -26.11 23.44
C GLU A 85 -2.97 -25.58 24.79
N ASP A 86 -2.21 -24.70 25.43
CA ASP A 86 -2.61 -24.04 26.68
C ASP A 86 -3.69 -22.95 26.48
N GLY A 87 -4.03 -22.61 25.24
CA GLY A 87 -4.98 -21.54 24.90
C GLY A 87 -4.52 -20.12 25.28
N LYS A 88 -3.28 -19.98 25.78
CA LYS A 88 -2.72 -18.71 26.28
C LYS A 88 -2.03 -17.88 25.21
N VAL A 89 -1.54 -18.50 24.14
CA VAL A 89 -0.75 -17.84 23.10
C VAL A 89 -1.40 -18.09 21.75
N ARG A 90 -1.60 -17.02 20.97
CA ARG A 90 -2.06 -17.09 19.58
C ARG A 90 -1.06 -16.42 18.66
N SER A 91 -0.75 -17.09 17.56
CA SER A 91 0.05 -16.58 16.46
C SER A 91 -0.82 -16.48 15.23
N ASN A 92 -0.89 -15.30 14.62
CA ASN A 92 -1.60 -15.07 13.38
C ASN A 92 -0.58 -14.70 12.30
N PHE A 93 -0.77 -15.23 11.11
CA PHE A 93 -0.02 -14.90 9.92
C PHE A 93 -1.02 -14.54 8.82
N SER A 94 -0.72 -13.55 8.01
CA SER A 94 -1.62 -13.08 6.96
C SER A 94 -0.84 -12.63 5.74
N VAL A 95 -1.43 -12.88 4.58
CA VAL A 95 -0.96 -12.51 3.26
C VAL A 95 -2.09 -11.77 2.57
N THR A 96 -1.76 -10.69 1.90
CA THR A 96 -2.74 -9.78 1.33
C THR A 96 -2.32 -9.39 -0.07
N THR A 97 -3.29 -9.08 -0.91
CA THR A 97 -3.02 -8.56 -2.25
C THR A 97 -4.06 -7.52 -2.65
N SER A 98 -3.60 -6.49 -3.36
CA SER A 98 -4.42 -5.39 -3.85
C SER A 98 -3.80 -4.78 -5.09
N GLY A 99 -4.54 -4.79 -6.22
CA GLY A 99 -4.17 -4.05 -7.43
C GLY A 99 -2.75 -4.26 -7.95
N GLY A 100 -2.19 -5.48 -7.82
CA GLY A 100 -0.84 -5.84 -8.28
C GLY A 100 0.24 -5.85 -7.19
N HIS A 101 -0.07 -5.38 -5.99
CA HIS A 101 0.84 -5.44 -4.84
C HIS A 101 0.44 -6.56 -3.88
N TRP A 102 1.41 -7.08 -3.15
CA TRP A 102 1.22 -8.07 -2.10
C TRP A 102 1.90 -7.61 -0.81
N GLY A 103 1.33 -7.99 0.32
CA GLY A 103 1.84 -7.65 1.64
C GLY A 103 1.63 -8.80 2.61
N VAL A 104 2.54 -8.95 3.57
CA VAL A 104 2.46 -9.98 4.60
C VAL A 104 2.48 -9.34 5.99
N GLY A 105 1.81 -9.96 6.94
CA GLY A 105 1.76 -9.50 8.32
C GLY A 105 1.64 -10.66 9.28
N ALA A 106 2.31 -10.57 10.42
CA ALA A 106 2.21 -11.54 11.51
C ALA A 106 1.90 -10.82 12.82
N GLY A 107 1.21 -11.50 13.73
CA GLY A 107 0.85 -10.97 15.04
C GLY A 107 0.87 -12.05 16.09
N LEU A 108 1.24 -11.68 17.31
CA LEU A 108 1.22 -12.53 18.49
C LEU A 108 0.29 -11.91 19.53
N SER A 109 -0.54 -12.75 20.15
CA SER A 109 -1.45 -12.34 21.22
C SER A 109 -1.29 -13.28 22.41
N LEU A 110 -1.21 -12.69 23.59
CA LEU A 110 -1.07 -13.39 24.87
C LEU A 110 -2.32 -13.10 25.71
N ALA A 111 -3.02 -14.15 26.12
CA ALA A 111 -4.10 -14.06 27.09
C ALA A 111 -3.51 -14.26 28.50
N LEU A 112 -3.55 -13.20 29.31
CA LEU A 112 -3.15 -13.21 30.72
C LEU A 112 -4.41 -13.33 31.59
N LYS A 113 -4.31 -14.07 32.71
CA LYS A 113 -5.39 -14.25 33.68
C LYS A 113 -5.09 -13.42 34.94
#